data_AF-A0A4R9PR55-F1
#
_entry.id   AF-A0A4R9PR55-F1
#
_cell.length_a   1.000
_cell.length_b   1.000
_cell.length_c   1.000
_cell.angle_alpha   90.00
_cell.angle_beta   90.00
_cell.angle_gamma   90.00
#
_symmetry.space_group_name_H-M   'P 1'
#
loop_
_entity.id
_entity.type
_entity.pdbx_description
1 polymer ?
#
loop_
_entity_poly.entity_id
_entity_poly.type
_entity_poly.pdbx_seq_one_letter_code
_entity_poly.pdbx_strand_id
1 'polypeptide(L)'
;DTLKVAYSLDYFMSSPDLAKKWFGEMKTQFEAANPGATLEPIPIPGSFDDFNTKLSLLMNSPATAPDVIQIAAQSAGQWSGSGLLAPLDDELKSRDWWQSYPEPIKQEGTIDGK
;
A
#
# COMPACT_ATOMS: atom_id res chain seq x y z
N ASP A 1 -17.19 -7.82 -2.72
CA ASP A 1 -16.42 -6.57 -2.90
C ASP A 1 -14.97 -6.92 -3.14
N THR A 2 -14.21 -6.15 -3.93
CA THR A 2 -12.82 -6.50 -4.29
C THR A 2 -11.87 -5.37 -3.91
N LEU A 3 -10.93 -5.66 -3.02
CA LEU A 3 -9.86 -4.77 -2.60
C LEU A 3 -8.60 -5.02 -3.43
N LYS A 4 -8.19 -4.07 -4.25
CA LYS A 4 -6.99 -4.13 -5.09
C LYS A 4 -5.77 -3.59 -4.35
N VAL A 5 -4.73 -4.40 -4.23
CA VAL A 5 -3.50 -4.05 -3.51
C VAL A 5 -2.31 -4.13 -4.45
N ALA A 6 -1.75 -2.99 -4.85
CA ALA A 6 -0.56 -2.93 -5.69
C ALA A 6 0.73 -2.95 -4.87
N TYR A 7 1.67 -3.81 -5.25
CA TYR A 7 2.93 -4.00 -4.53
C TYR A 7 4.10 -4.29 -5.47
N SER A 8 5.32 -4.03 -5.01
CA SER A 8 6.51 -4.34 -5.81
C SER A 8 6.82 -5.83 -5.71
N LEU A 9 7.05 -6.45 -6.87
CA LEU A 9 7.44 -7.85 -6.92
C LEU A 9 8.94 -8.03 -6.64
N ASP A 10 9.78 -7.13 -7.13
CA ASP A 10 11.24 -7.34 -7.18
C ASP A 10 12.05 -6.38 -6.29
N TYR A 11 11.47 -5.26 -5.83
CA TYR A 11 12.25 -4.18 -5.21
C TYR A 11 12.26 -4.22 -3.68
N PHE A 12 11.10 -4.32 -3.03
CA PHE A 12 11.01 -4.15 -1.57
C PHE A 12 11.34 -5.42 -0.78
N MET A 13 11.16 -6.59 -1.37
CA MET A 13 11.38 -7.87 -0.71
C MET A 13 12.58 -8.59 -1.32
N SER A 14 13.25 -9.44 -0.54
CA SER A 14 14.49 -10.10 -0.96
C SER A 14 14.34 -11.01 -2.19
N SER A 15 13.11 -11.44 -2.52
CA SER A 15 12.84 -12.17 -3.75
C SER A 15 11.37 -12.04 -4.20
N PRO A 16 11.08 -12.25 -5.50
CA PRO A 16 9.72 -12.34 -6.04
C PRO A 16 8.86 -13.40 -5.38
N ASP A 17 9.44 -14.56 -5.06
CA ASP A 17 8.72 -15.65 -4.41
C ASP A 17 8.32 -15.28 -2.99
N LEU A 18 9.19 -14.58 -2.26
CA LEU A 18 8.88 -14.08 -0.92
C LEU A 18 7.76 -13.02 -0.98
N ALA A 19 7.79 -12.13 -1.98
CA ALA A 19 6.73 -11.15 -2.19
C ALA A 19 5.38 -11.79 -2.52
N LYS A 20 5.34 -12.72 -3.48
CA LYS A 20 4.11 -13.47 -3.79
C LYS A 20 3.59 -14.24 -2.59
N LYS A 21 4.48 -14.89 -1.81
CA LYS A 21 4.10 -15.60 -0.60
C LYS A 21 3.45 -14.66 0.42
N TRP A 22 4.10 -13.54 0.74
CA TRP A 22 3.61 -12.58 1.73
C TRP A 22 2.23 -12.02 1.36
N PHE A 23 2.06 -11.53 0.14
CA PHE A 23 0.77 -10.97 -0.31
C PHE A 23 -0.30 -12.05 -0.52
N GLY A 24 0.08 -13.29 -0.84
CA GLY A 24 -0.82 -14.44 -0.87
C GLY A 24 -1.33 -14.86 0.52
N GLU A 25 -0.45 -14.83 1.52
CA GLU A 25 -0.84 -15.06 2.93
C GLU A 25 -1.74 -13.93 3.44
N MET A 26 -1.44 -12.67 3.09
CA MET A 26 -2.29 -11.51 3.38
C MET A 26 -3.69 -11.67 2.78
N LYS A 27 -3.80 -12.07 1.51
CA LYS A 27 -5.08 -12.38 0.86
C LYS A 27 -5.86 -13.43 1.65
N THR A 28 -5.20 -14.54 1.99
CA THR A 28 -5.83 -15.64 2.72
C THR A 28 -6.40 -15.18 4.07
N GLN A 29 -5.63 -14.40 4.83
CA GLN A 29 -6.05 -13.87 6.13
C GLN A 29 -7.17 -12.83 6.00
N PHE A 30 -7.08 -11.94 5.01
CA PHE A 30 -8.09 -10.92 4.75
C PHE A 30 -9.44 -11.55 4.39
N GLU A 31 -9.47 -12.52 3.48
CA GLU A 31 -10.71 -13.15 3.03
C GLU A 31 -11.34 -14.02 4.11
N ALA A 32 -10.53 -14.66 4.96
CA ALA A 32 -11.02 -15.38 6.13
C ALA A 32 -11.69 -14.44 7.15
N ALA A 33 -11.15 -13.24 7.33
CA ALA A 33 -11.69 -12.24 8.25
C ALA A 33 -12.88 -11.44 7.69
N ASN A 34 -13.06 -11.41 6.36
CA ASN A 34 -14.06 -10.58 5.68
C ASN A 34 -14.90 -11.40 4.68
N PRO A 35 -15.91 -12.18 5.15
CA PRO A 35 -16.74 -12.98 4.27
C PRO A 35 -17.44 -12.15 3.18
N GLY A 36 -17.26 -12.54 1.91
CA GLY A 36 -17.83 -11.84 0.74
C GLY A 36 -16.97 -10.71 0.18
N ALA A 37 -15.82 -10.43 0.79
CA ALA A 37 -14.77 -9.59 0.23
C ALA A 37 -13.63 -10.45 -0.35
N THR A 38 -12.97 -9.92 -1.37
CA THR A 38 -11.82 -10.54 -2.05
C THR A 38 -10.66 -9.56 -2.03
N LEU A 39 -9.43 -10.04 -1.77
CA LEU A 39 -8.22 -9.24 -1.98
C LEU A 39 -7.57 -9.63 -3.30
N GLU A 40 -7.36 -8.66 -4.20
CA GLU A 40 -6.69 -8.83 -5.48
C GLU A 40 -5.27 -8.22 -5.42
N PRO A 41 -4.22 -9.04 -5.24
CA PRO A 41 -2.85 -8.56 -5.25
C PRO A 41 -2.41 -8.26 -6.69
N ILE A 42 -1.90 -7.05 -6.92
CA ILE A 42 -1.38 -6.57 -8.21
C ILE A 42 0.16 -6.49 -8.11
N PRO A 43 0.89 -7.54 -8.49
CA PRO A 43 2.36 -7.52 -8.50
C PRO A 43 2.87 -6.63 -9.63
N ILE A 44 3.78 -5.72 -9.29
CA ILE A 44 4.46 -4.86 -10.26
C ILE A 44 5.93 -5.28 -10.33
N PRO A 45 6.38 -5.89 -11.45
CA PRO A 45 7.76 -6.30 -11.61
C PRO A 45 8.69 -5.14 -12.00
N GLY A 46 9.98 -5.37 -11.82
CA GLY A 46 11.04 -4.48 -12.29
C GLY A 46 11.73 -3.69 -11.17
N SER A 47 12.54 -2.72 -11.60
CA SER A 47 13.30 -1.86 -10.69
C SER A 47 12.38 -0.89 -9.92
N PHE A 48 12.98 -0.09 -9.04
CA PHE A 48 12.28 1.02 -8.37
C PHE A 48 11.61 1.98 -9.36
N ASP A 49 12.29 2.31 -10.46
CA ASP A 49 11.78 3.28 -11.44
C ASP A 49 10.63 2.68 -12.27
N ASP A 50 10.75 1.40 -12.63
CA ASP A 50 9.66 0.65 -13.30
C ASP A 50 8.43 0.58 -12.41
N PHE A 51 8.64 0.29 -11.11
CA PHE A 51 7.59 0.22 -10.10
C PHE A 51 6.83 1.54 -9.99
N ASN A 52 7.53 2.65 -9.77
CA ASN A 52 6.91 3.96 -9.62
C ASN A 52 6.24 4.46 -10.90
N THR A 53 6.83 4.17 -12.07
CA THR A 53 6.23 4.50 -13.36
C THR A 53 4.91 3.76 -13.54
N LYS A 54 4.90 2.44 -13.31
CA LYS A 54 3.68 1.64 -13.41
C LYS A 54 2.63 2.07 -12.40
N LEU A 55 3.03 2.36 -11.16
CA LEU A 55 2.13 2.82 -10.12
C LEU A 55 1.47 4.15 -10.48
N SER A 56 2.24 5.10 -11.03
CA SER A 56 1.72 6.38 -11.50
C SER A 56 0.71 6.21 -12.63
N LEU A 57 0.96 5.29 -13.58
CA LEU A 57 0.02 4.97 -14.65
C LEU A 57 -1.28 4.36 -14.13
N LEU A 58 -1.20 3.48 -13.12
CA LEU A 58 -2.38 2.87 -12.50
C LEU A 58 -3.25 3.91 -11.78
N MET A 59 -2.63 4.83 -11.04
CA MET A 59 -3.32 5.87 -10.28
C MET A 59 -3.89 7.00 -11.16
N ASN A 60 -3.47 7.11 -12.43
CA ASN A 60 -3.93 8.17 -13.35
C ASN A 60 -5.38 8.00 -13.84
N SER A 61 -6.05 6.90 -13.51
CA SER A 61 -7.45 6.68 -13.87
C SER A 61 -8.19 5.96 -12.74
N PRO A 62 -9.37 6.45 -12.32
CA PRO A 62 -10.21 5.75 -11.34
C PRO A 62 -10.57 4.31 -11.73
N ALA A 63 -10.60 4.00 -13.03
CA ALA A 63 -10.92 2.66 -13.51
C ALA A 63 -9.78 1.65 -13.28
N THR A 64 -8.54 2.13 -13.15
CA THR A 64 -7.33 1.30 -12.98
C THR A 64 -6.66 1.48 -11.62
N ALA A 65 -7.04 2.50 -10.86
CA ALA A 65 -6.48 2.80 -9.56
C ALA A 65 -6.66 1.62 -8.60
N PRO A 66 -5.59 1.13 -7.96
CA PRO A 66 -5.67 0.24 -6.81
C PRO A 66 -6.26 0.97 -5.61
N ASP A 67 -6.83 0.23 -4.67
CA ASP A 67 -7.36 0.78 -3.42
C ASP A 67 -6.24 1.02 -2.39
N VAL A 68 -5.23 0.15 -2.41
CA VAL A 68 -4.04 0.24 -1.53
C VAL A 68 -2.78 0.09 -2.38
N ILE A 69 -1.78 0.93 -2.10
CA ILE A 69 -0.50 0.92 -2.81
C ILE A 69 0.65 0.79 -1.81
N GLN A 70 1.64 -0.02 -2.17
CA GLN A 70 2.93 0.00 -1.49
C GLN A 70 3.76 1.18 -2.01
N ILE A 71 4.30 2.00 -1.12
CA ILE A 71 5.24 3.07 -1.46
C ILE A 71 6.46 3.00 -0.55
N ALA A 72 7.57 3.56 -1.01
CA ALA A 72 8.73 3.75 -0.15
C ALA A 72 8.48 4.95 0.76
N ALA A 73 8.86 4.88 2.04
CA ALA A 73 8.61 5.95 3.01
C ALA A 73 9.17 7.30 2.56
N GLN A 74 10.37 7.31 1.95
CA GLN A 74 10.98 8.50 1.38
C GLN A 74 10.19 9.14 0.22
N SER A 75 9.25 8.40 -0.38
CA SER A 75 8.37 8.88 -1.45
C SER A 75 7.01 9.35 -0.91
N ALA A 76 6.72 9.22 0.39
CA ALA A 76 5.44 9.58 0.97
C ALA A 76 5.05 11.04 0.69
N GLY A 77 5.99 11.98 0.78
CA GLY A 77 5.75 13.39 0.47
C GLY A 77 5.30 13.63 -0.99
N GLN A 78 5.94 12.95 -1.96
CA GLN A 78 5.55 13.04 -3.37
C GLN A 78 4.13 12.50 -3.60
N TRP A 79 3.81 11.36 -3.01
CA TRP A 79 2.50 10.73 -3.17
C TRP A 79 1.40 11.51 -2.44
N SER A 80 1.66 12.05 -1.25
CA SER A 80 0.72 12.93 -0.54
C SER A 80 0.40 14.19 -1.35
N GLY A 81 1.42 14.85 -1.91
CA GLY A 81 1.26 16.04 -2.75
C GLY A 81 0.51 15.81 -4.07
N SER A 82 0.33 14.55 -4.51
CA SER A 82 -0.46 14.23 -5.71
C SER A 82 -1.97 14.41 -5.52
N GLY A 83 -2.45 14.46 -4.27
CA GLY A 83 -3.88 14.48 -3.95
C GLY A 83 -4.60 13.14 -4.18
N LEU A 84 -3.85 12.07 -4.47
CA LEU A 84 -4.39 10.72 -4.73
C LEU A 84 -4.44 9.83 -3.48
N LEU A 85 -3.83 10.25 -2.38
CA LEU A 85 -3.85 9.52 -1.11
C LEU A 85 -4.91 10.10 -0.18
N ALA A 86 -5.74 9.23 0.39
CA ALA A 86 -6.64 9.61 1.46
C ALA A 86 -5.84 9.76 2.78
N PRO A 87 -6.02 10.87 3.53
CA PRO A 87 -5.46 10.97 4.88
C PRO A 87 -6.13 9.95 5.80
N LEU A 88 -5.33 9.31 6.66
CA LEU A 88 -5.81 8.27 7.57
C LEU A 88 -5.95 8.75 9.02
N ASP A 89 -5.69 10.02 9.31
CA ASP A 89 -5.69 10.61 10.66
C ASP A 89 -6.92 10.21 11.48
N ASP A 90 -8.11 10.38 10.91
CA ASP A 90 -9.38 10.13 11.59
C ASP A 90 -9.60 8.64 11.85
N GLU A 91 -9.22 7.79 10.89
CA GLU A 91 -9.29 6.34 11.03
C GLU A 91 -8.33 5.85 12.12
N LEU A 92 -7.11 6.39 12.16
CA LEU A 92 -6.03 5.95 13.03
C LEU A 92 -6.22 6.34 14.51
N LYS A 93 -6.99 7.40 14.81
CA LYS A 93 -7.31 7.83 16.20
C LYS A 93 -7.88 6.71 17.06
N SER A 94 -8.65 5.80 16.46
CA SER A 94 -9.37 4.73 17.17
C SER A 94 -8.69 3.34 17.10
N ARG A 95 -7.52 3.23 16.47
CA ARG A 95 -6.88 1.93 16.21
C ARG A 95 -5.78 1.63 17.21
N ASP A 96 -6.00 0.65 18.08
CA ASP A 96 -5.02 0.23 19.10
C ASP A 96 -3.66 -0.16 18.50
N TRP A 97 -3.67 -0.84 17.34
CA TRP A 97 -2.44 -1.23 16.66
C TRP A 97 -1.59 -0.02 16.25
N TRP A 98 -2.22 1.10 15.85
CA TRP A 98 -1.48 2.30 15.48
C TRP A 98 -0.83 2.95 16.68
N GLN A 99 -1.54 3.00 17.81
CA GLN A 99 -1.00 3.56 19.05
C GLN A 99 0.28 2.84 19.50
N SER A 100 0.41 1.54 19.20
CA SER A 100 1.57 0.72 19.56
C SER A 100 2.85 1.02 18.77
N TYR A 101 2.77 1.70 17.63
CA TYR A 101 3.95 2.04 16.84
C TYR A 101 4.81 3.13 17.50
N PRO A 102 6.15 3.04 17.42
CA PRO A 102 7.05 4.11 17.88
C PRO A 102 6.82 5.42 17.14
N GLU A 103 6.96 6.55 17.85
CA GLU A 103 6.77 7.89 17.28
C GLU A 103 7.59 8.15 16.00
N PRO A 104 8.87 7.76 15.88
CA PRO A 104 9.62 7.95 14.64
C PRO A 104 8.98 7.27 13.42
N ILE A 105 8.35 6.10 13.60
CA ILE A 105 7.67 5.38 12.52
C ILE A 105 6.38 6.10 12.11
N LYS A 106 5.66 6.68 13.08
CA LYS A 106 4.48 7.50 12.79
C LYS A 106 4.86 8.73 11.96
N GLN A 107 5.97 9.37 12.31
CA GLN A 107 6.48 10.56 11.63
C GLN A 107 6.91 10.31 10.18
N GLU A 108 7.36 9.10 9.83
CA GLU A 108 7.67 8.75 8.43
C GLU A 108 6.44 8.82 7.50
N GLY A 109 5.25 8.63 8.05
CA GLY A 109 3.98 8.73 7.33
C GLY A 109 3.33 10.12 7.41
N THR A 110 3.83 11.02 8.26
CA THR A 110 3.22 12.33 8.50
C THR A 110 3.75 13.39 7.53
N ILE A 111 2.90 13.86 6.62
CA ILE A 111 3.20 14.88 5.61
C ILE A 111 2.27 16.08 5.84
N ASP A 112 2.85 17.28 5.97
CA ASP A 112 2.10 18.53 6.23
C ASP A 112 1.15 18.45 7.44
N GLY A 113 1.52 17.65 8.44
CA GLY A 113 0.75 17.45 9.67
C GLY A 113 -0.42 16.47 9.55
N LYS A 114 -0.44 15.64 8.50
CA LYS A 114 -1.39 14.55 8.26
C LYS A 114 -0.68 13.23 8.01
#